data_AF-A0A7C2C0S0-F1
#
_entry.id   AF-A0A7C2C0S0-F1
#
_cell.length_a   1.000
_cell.length_b   1.000
_cell.length_c   1.000
_cell.angle_alpha   90.00
_cell.angle_beta   90.00
_cell.angle_gamma   90.00
#
_symmetry.space_group_name_H-M   'P 1'
#
loop_
_entity.id
_entity.type
_entity.pdbx_description
1 polymer ?
#
loop_
_entity_poly.entity_id
_entity_poly.type
_entity_poly.pdbx_seq_one_letter_code
_entity_poly.pdbx_strand_id
1 'polypeptide(L)'
;MYLAVEGPIGVGKTTLARLLSEALGAEPLLEVVEENPFLPLFYRDRKAYAFKAQAFFLLSRYRQLEPLRQKPLFGGVVADYLLDKDAIFASPNLEGPEWDLYLELCRALAPRVPPPDLTVYLRAPVPVLLERIRKRGRPFEAGLDPAYLEALSEAYERHFARYPHPLLVLEAQTLDFGPGGPHREEVVALVRAHLPRGQR
;
A
#
# COMPACT_ATOMS: atom_id res chain seq x y z
N MET A 1 16.47 0.01 8.32
CA MET A 1 15.90 0.29 6.99
C MET A 1 14.43 -0.07 7.05
N TYR A 2 13.56 0.85 6.68
CA TYR A 2 12.13 0.64 6.45
C TYR A 2 11.81 1.11 5.04
N LEU A 3 11.49 0.18 4.14
CA LEU A 3 11.02 0.45 2.79
C LEU A 3 9.52 0.15 2.72
N ALA A 4 8.76 0.98 2.02
CA ALA A 4 7.35 0.71 1.75
C ALA A 4 7.09 0.63 0.25
N VAL A 5 6.24 -0.29 -0.17
CA VAL A 5 5.75 -0.41 -1.55
C VAL A 5 4.28 -0.01 -1.57
N GLU A 6 3.94 0.98 -2.39
CA GLU A 6 2.59 1.54 -2.47
C GLU A 6 2.04 1.56 -3.89
N GLY A 7 0.72 1.73 -3.98
CA GLY A 7 0.00 1.86 -5.25
C GLY A 7 -1.37 1.21 -5.26
N PRO A 8 -2.16 1.39 -6.33
CA PRO A 8 -3.56 0.98 -6.38
C PRO A 8 -3.73 -0.56 -6.31
N ILE A 9 -4.99 -0.99 -6.17
CA ILE A 9 -5.35 -2.41 -6.11
C ILE A 9 -4.90 -3.10 -7.41
N GLY A 10 -4.28 -4.28 -7.30
CA GLY A 10 -3.84 -5.06 -8.46
C GLY A 10 -2.50 -4.64 -9.08
N VAL A 11 -1.83 -3.60 -8.57
CA VAL A 11 -0.59 -3.09 -9.20
C VAL A 11 0.65 -3.97 -9.00
N GLY A 12 0.65 -4.85 -7.99
CA GLY A 12 1.77 -5.77 -7.72
C GLY A 12 2.57 -5.52 -6.42
N LYS A 13 2.03 -4.72 -5.49
CA LYS A 13 2.70 -4.36 -4.22
C LYS A 13 3.30 -5.55 -3.47
N THR A 14 2.47 -6.54 -3.11
CA THR A 14 2.90 -7.72 -2.35
C THR A 14 3.97 -8.53 -3.09
N THR A 15 3.89 -8.62 -4.41
CA THR A 15 4.91 -9.28 -5.25
C THR A 15 6.25 -8.56 -5.14
N LEU A 16 6.25 -7.24 -5.29
CA LEU A 16 7.48 -6.44 -5.20
C LEU A 16 8.04 -6.42 -3.78
N ALA A 17 7.20 -6.26 -2.76
CA ALA A 17 7.63 -6.27 -1.36
C ALA A 17 8.34 -7.59 -1.00
N ARG A 18 7.81 -8.73 -1.44
CA ARG A 18 8.46 -10.05 -1.24
C ARG A 18 9.81 -10.14 -1.96
N LEU A 19 9.86 -9.72 -3.23
CA LEU A 19 11.11 -9.68 -4.01
C LEU A 19 12.18 -8.84 -3.31
N LEU A 20 11.82 -7.63 -2.87
CA LEU A 20 12.75 -6.72 -2.20
C LEU A 20 13.16 -7.23 -0.82
N SER A 21 12.25 -7.86 -0.07
CA SER A 21 12.56 -8.48 1.22
C SER A 21 13.66 -9.53 1.07
N GLU A 22 13.48 -10.44 0.12
CA GLU A 22 14.45 -11.49 -0.20
C GLU A 22 15.79 -10.89 -0.66
N ALA A 23 15.76 -9.96 -1.61
CA ALA A 23 16.97 -9.37 -2.18
C ALA A 23 17.76 -8.49 -1.19
N LEU A 24 17.10 -7.90 -0.19
CA LEU A 24 17.73 -7.00 0.79
C LEU A 24 17.99 -7.67 2.14
N GLY A 25 17.65 -8.95 2.31
CA GLY A 25 17.74 -9.63 3.62
C GLY A 25 16.88 -8.94 4.68
N ALA A 26 15.70 -8.45 4.29
CA ALA A 26 14.77 -7.71 5.12
C ALA A 26 13.51 -8.55 5.40
N GLU A 27 12.82 -8.23 6.48
CA GLU A 27 11.56 -8.88 6.85
C GLU A 27 10.39 -8.29 6.04
N PRO A 28 9.53 -9.13 5.42
CA PRO A 28 8.33 -8.66 4.75
C PRO A 28 7.23 -8.32 5.76
N LEU A 29 6.71 -7.08 5.71
CA LEU A 29 5.54 -6.67 6.47
C LEU A 29 4.33 -6.56 5.54
N LEU A 30 3.49 -7.59 5.51
CA LEU A 30 2.38 -7.69 4.56
C LEU A 30 1.04 -7.29 5.19
N GLU A 31 0.17 -6.66 4.41
CA GLU A 31 -1.17 -6.28 4.84
C GLU A 31 -2.05 -7.50 5.13
N VAL A 32 -2.70 -7.48 6.30
CA VAL A 32 -3.66 -8.50 6.70
C VAL A 32 -5.06 -8.11 6.24
N VAL A 33 -5.43 -8.52 5.03
CA VAL A 33 -6.70 -8.12 4.39
C VAL A 33 -7.86 -9.00 4.84
N GLU A 34 -7.62 -10.31 4.91
CA GLU A 34 -8.65 -11.34 5.11
C GLU A 34 -9.24 -11.34 6.52
N GLU A 35 -8.58 -10.72 7.51
CA GLU A 35 -9.07 -10.62 8.89
C GLU A 35 -10.10 -9.51 9.10
N ASN A 36 -10.31 -8.61 8.13
CA ASN A 36 -11.25 -7.51 8.28
C ASN A 36 -12.71 -8.00 8.12
N PRO A 37 -13.50 -8.10 9.21
CA PRO A 37 -14.86 -8.67 9.13
C PRO A 37 -15.82 -7.74 8.36
N PHE A 38 -15.47 -6.47 8.19
CA PHE A 38 -16.29 -5.48 7.49
C PHE A 38 -15.98 -5.40 6.00
N LEU A 39 -14.86 -5.96 5.53
CA LEU A 39 -14.47 -5.84 4.12
C LEU A 39 -15.49 -6.49 3.16
N PRO A 40 -15.98 -7.72 3.40
CA PRO A 40 -17.03 -8.29 2.55
C PRO A 40 -18.34 -7.47 2.57
N LEU A 41 -18.65 -6.83 3.71
CA LEU A 41 -19.84 -6.00 3.88
C LEU A 41 -19.70 -4.65 3.15
N PHE A 42 -18.50 -4.07 3.18
CA PHE A 42 -18.15 -2.88 2.40
C PHE A 42 -18.37 -3.09 0.90
N TYR A 43 -17.97 -4.23 0.34
CA TYR A 43 -18.21 -4.50 -1.07
C TYR A 43 -19.69 -4.72 -1.42
N ARG A 44 -20.54 -5.01 -0.44
CA ARG A 44 -22.01 -5.12 -0.62
C ARG A 44 -22.72 -3.78 -0.44
N ASP A 45 -22.30 -2.99 0.55
CA ASP A 45 -22.84 -1.67 0.86
C ASP A 45 -21.72 -0.76 1.36
N ARG A 46 -21.12 0.00 0.43
CA ARG A 46 -20.00 0.89 0.74
C ARG A 46 -20.40 1.95 1.75
N LYS A 47 -21.58 2.56 1.61
CA LYS A 47 -22.04 3.66 2.46
C LYS A 47 -22.21 3.22 3.91
N ALA A 48 -22.76 2.03 4.16
CA ALA A 48 -22.99 1.56 5.53
C ALA A 48 -21.74 1.03 6.25
N TYR A 49 -20.72 0.59 5.50
CA TYR A 49 -19.58 -0.16 6.06
C TYR A 49 -18.21 0.45 5.79
N ALA A 50 -18.10 1.51 4.98
CA ALA A 50 -16.83 2.19 4.70
C ALA A 50 -16.10 2.57 5.98
N PHE A 51 -16.74 3.27 6.92
CA PHE A 51 -16.08 3.73 8.13
C PHE A 51 -15.55 2.55 8.97
N LYS A 52 -16.35 1.49 9.13
CA LYS A 52 -15.97 0.30 9.91
C LYS A 52 -14.79 -0.44 9.27
N ALA A 53 -14.82 -0.59 7.95
CA ALA A 53 -13.74 -1.25 7.21
C ALA A 53 -12.44 -0.43 7.29
N GLN A 54 -12.49 0.89 7.10
CA GLN A 54 -11.32 1.76 7.18
C GLN A 54 -10.78 1.84 8.62
N ALA A 55 -11.62 2.03 9.63
CA ALA A 55 -11.17 2.05 11.03
C ALA A 55 -10.46 0.75 11.44
N PHE A 56 -10.93 -0.41 10.96
CA PHE A 56 -10.24 -1.69 11.15
C PHE A 56 -8.85 -1.69 10.50
N PHE A 57 -8.77 -1.28 9.22
CA PHE A 57 -7.49 -1.21 8.52
C PHE A 57 -6.51 -0.23 9.17
N LEU A 58 -6.97 0.95 9.58
CA LEU A 58 -6.17 1.92 10.33
C LEU A 58 -5.54 1.28 11.56
N LEU A 59 -6.33 0.63 12.41
CA LEU A 59 -5.84 -0.02 13.62
C LEU A 59 -4.88 -1.17 13.32
N SER A 60 -5.21 -2.00 12.32
CA SER A 60 -4.38 -3.14 11.91
C SER A 60 -3.01 -2.68 11.42
N ARG A 61 -2.97 -1.74 10.47
CA ARG A 61 -1.73 -1.16 9.94
C ARG A 61 -0.94 -0.43 11.03
N TYR A 62 -1.62 0.32 11.90
CA TYR A 62 -0.97 0.98 13.03
C TYR A 62 -0.26 -0.05 13.94
N ARG A 63 -0.93 -1.14 14.33
CA ARG A 63 -0.33 -2.18 15.18
C ARG A 63 0.86 -2.88 14.54
N GLN A 64 0.84 -3.04 13.21
CA GLN A 64 1.95 -3.62 12.46
C GLN A 64 3.14 -2.64 12.29
N LEU A 65 2.87 -1.34 12.14
CA LEU A 65 3.89 -0.31 11.86
C LEU A 65 4.47 0.37 13.12
N GLU A 66 3.73 0.45 14.22
CA GLU A 66 4.19 1.09 15.46
C GLU A 66 5.48 0.45 16.04
N PRO A 67 5.67 -0.88 16.00
CA PRO A 67 6.91 -1.49 16.45
C PRO A 67 8.15 -1.02 15.69
N LEU A 68 7.99 -0.56 14.44
CA LEU A 68 9.11 -0.09 13.61
C LEU A 68 9.78 1.18 14.17
N ARG A 69 9.13 1.89 15.11
CA ARG A 69 9.78 2.97 15.86
C ARG A 69 11.04 2.49 16.57
N GLN A 70 11.01 1.26 17.07
CA GLN A 70 12.19 0.58 17.56
C GLN A 70 12.91 0.03 16.34
N LYS A 71 14.05 0.61 16.00
CA LYS A 71 14.83 0.15 14.85
C LYS A 71 15.10 -1.35 15.00
N PRO A 72 14.80 -2.17 13.97
CA PRO A 72 15.11 -3.59 14.02
C PRO A 72 16.58 -3.81 14.36
N LEU A 73 16.86 -4.81 15.21
CA LEU A 73 18.23 -5.15 15.61
C LEU A 73 19.03 -5.74 14.44
N PHE A 74 18.36 -6.46 13.53
CA PHE A 74 18.93 -7.10 12.35
C PHE A 74 17.92 -7.06 11.20
N GLY A 75 18.41 -6.88 9.97
CA GLY A 75 17.56 -6.79 8.78
C GLY A 75 16.71 -5.52 8.74
N GLY A 76 16.37 -5.06 7.54
CA GLY A 76 15.35 -4.00 7.39
C GLY A 76 13.95 -4.58 7.43
N VAL A 77 12.94 -3.73 7.22
CA VAL A 77 11.57 -4.12 6.93
C VAL A 77 11.18 -3.60 5.56
N VAL A 78 10.52 -4.44 4.77
CA VAL A 78 9.88 -4.05 3.53
C VAL A 78 8.38 -4.27 3.66
N ALA A 79 7.62 -3.20 3.76
CA ALA A 79 6.16 -3.26 3.85
C ALA A 79 5.51 -3.16 2.45
N ASP A 80 4.35 -3.80 2.27
CA ASP A 80 3.52 -3.63 1.07
C ASP A 80 2.41 -2.57 1.23
N TYR A 81 2.58 -1.70 2.22
CA TYR A 81 1.76 -0.51 2.46
C TYR A 81 2.47 0.55 3.35
N LEU A 82 1.87 1.74 3.37
CA LEU A 82 2.06 2.84 4.32
C LEU A 82 0.84 2.99 5.22
N LEU A 83 1.00 3.69 6.34
CA LEU A 83 -0.15 4.13 7.13
C LEU A 83 -1.08 5.04 6.30
N ASP A 84 -0.48 5.93 5.50
CA ASP A 84 -1.13 6.91 4.62
C ASP A 84 -2.13 6.28 3.65
N LYS A 85 -1.91 5.01 3.27
CA LYS A 85 -2.83 4.22 2.47
C LYS A 85 -4.27 4.29 2.97
N ASP A 86 -4.45 4.30 4.28
CA ASP A 86 -5.78 4.24 4.86
C ASP A 86 -6.58 5.49 4.49
N ALA A 87 -5.96 6.68 4.61
CA ALA A 87 -6.60 7.92 4.23
C ALA A 87 -6.87 8.01 2.71
N ILE A 88 -5.98 7.44 1.88
CA ILE A 88 -6.19 7.34 0.42
C ILE A 88 -7.47 6.53 0.14
N PHE A 89 -7.61 5.36 0.78
CA PHE A 89 -8.79 4.50 0.62
C PHE A 89 -10.05 5.08 1.27
N ALA A 90 -9.93 5.81 2.36
CA ALA A 90 -11.06 6.43 3.04
C ALA A 90 -11.62 7.63 2.26
N SER A 91 -10.77 8.40 1.58
CA SER A 91 -11.19 9.64 0.90
C SER A 91 -12.31 9.51 -0.16
N PRO A 92 -12.37 8.47 -1.02
CA PRO A 92 -13.50 8.29 -1.92
C PRO A 92 -14.73 7.62 -1.28
N ASN A 93 -14.62 7.15 -0.03
CA ASN A 93 -15.62 6.29 0.61
C ASN A 93 -16.32 6.95 1.82
N LEU A 94 -15.73 8.00 2.40
CA LEU A 94 -16.25 8.69 3.57
C LEU A 94 -16.54 10.15 3.26
N GLU A 95 -17.61 10.67 3.88
CA GLU A 95 -18.03 12.05 3.75
C GLU A 95 -18.59 12.58 5.08
N GLY A 96 -18.66 13.90 5.22
CA GLY A 96 -19.26 14.56 6.39
C GLY A 96 -18.65 14.10 7.73
N PRO A 97 -19.48 13.90 8.77
CA PRO A 97 -18.98 13.58 10.11
C PRO A 97 -18.13 12.30 10.22
N GLU A 98 -18.40 11.27 9.40
CA GLU A 98 -17.60 10.05 9.40
C GLU A 98 -16.18 10.31 8.88
N TRP A 99 -16.05 11.17 7.86
CA TRP A 99 -14.75 11.59 7.35
C TRP A 99 -13.97 12.42 8.37
N ASP A 100 -14.64 13.37 9.03
CA ASP A 100 -14.00 14.24 10.04
C ASP A 100 -13.46 13.42 11.22
N LEU A 101 -14.29 12.51 11.75
CA LEU A 101 -13.87 11.60 12.82
C LEU A 101 -12.71 10.70 12.38
N TYR A 102 -12.79 10.16 11.16
CA TYR A 102 -11.74 9.32 10.61
C TYR A 102 -10.39 10.08 10.52
N LEU A 103 -10.40 11.33 10.06
CA LEU A 103 -9.20 12.17 10.02
C LEU A 103 -8.64 12.49 11.41
N GLU A 104 -9.49 12.62 12.43
CA GLU A 104 -9.02 12.74 13.82
C GLU A 104 -8.29 11.47 14.29
N LEU A 105 -8.81 10.29 13.98
CA LEU A 105 -8.15 9.02 14.29
C LEU A 105 -6.78 8.92 13.60
N CYS A 106 -6.70 9.25 12.31
CA CYS A 106 -5.43 9.28 11.58
C CYS A 106 -4.42 10.23 12.24
N ARG A 107 -4.84 11.46 12.57
CA ARG A 107 -3.97 12.46 13.23
C ARG A 107 -3.49 12.01 14.60
N ALA A 108 -4.31 11.29 15.35
CA ALA A 108 -3.93 10.77 16.66
C ALA A 108 -2.88 9.64 16.59
N LEU A 109 -2.92 8.82 15.54
CA LEU A 109 -2.06 7.64 15.39
C LEU A 109 -0.78 7.92 14.60
N ALA A 110 -0.84 8.75 13.56
CA ALA A 110 0.27 9.00 12.63
C ALA A 110 1.62 9.38 13.28
N PRO A 111 1.67 10.24 14.33
CA PRO A 111 2.95 10.63 14.95
C PRO A 111 3.74 9.47 15.60
N ARG A 112 3.11 8.31 15.78
CA ARG A 112 3.73 7.11 16.35
C ARG A 112 4.21 6.12 15.28
N VAL A 113 4.04 6.41 13.99
CA VAL A 113 4.58 5.56 12.93
C VAL A 113 5.79 6.27 12.32
N PRO A 114 6.97 5.63 12.24
CA PRO A 114 8.12 6.25 11.59
C PRO A 114 7.87 6.36 10.08
N PRO A 115 8.35 7.42 9.41
CA PRO A 115 8.31 7.47 7.96
C PRO A 115 9.27 6.43 7.37
N PRO A 116 8.99 5.93 6.15
CA PRO A 116 9.90 5.04 5.44
C PRO A 116 11.19 5.77 5.02
N ASP A 117 12.29 5.02 4.96
CA ASP A 117 13.56 5.46 4.37
C ASP A 117 13.43 5.62 2.84
N LEU A 118 12.55 4.85 2.21
CA LEU A 118 12.17 4.95 0.81
C LEU A 118 10.75 4.39 0.59
N THR A 119 9.93 5.10 -0.16
CA THR A 119 8.68 4.58 -0.71
C THR A 119 8.83 4.27 -2.19
N VAL A 120 8.44 3.07 -2.61
CA VAL A 120 8.32 2.68 -4.01
C VAL A 120 6.85 2.76 -4.40
N TYR A 121 6.48 3.77 -5.18
CA TYR A 121 5.11 3.93 -5.67
C TYR A 121 4.96 3.29 -7.06
N LEU A 122 4.20 2.21 -7.10
CA LEU A 122 3.85 1.49 -8.31
C LEU A 122 2.63 2.13 -8.99
N ARG A 123 2.77 2.44 -10.27
CA ARG A 123 1.71 2.97 -11.13
C ARG A 123 1.37 1.98 -12.22
N ALA A 124 0.10 1.93 -12.60
CA ALA A 124 -0.33 1.28 -13.84
C ALA A 124 -1.70 1.84 -14.26
N PRO A 125 -2.02 1.85 -15.57
CA PRO A 125 -3.34 2.23 -16.04
C PRO A 125 -4.44 1.34 -15.48
N VAL A 126 -5.61 1.91 -15.19
CA VAL A 126 -6.78 1.18 -14.65
C VAL A 126 -7.15 -0.08 -15.47
N PRO A 127 -7.12 -0.08 -16.81
CA PRO A 127 -7.37 -1.31 -17.58
C PRO A 127 -6.43 -2.47 -17.23
N VAL A 128 -5.15 -2.18 -17.00
CA VAL A 128 -4.14 -3.18 -16.59
C VAL A 128 -4.44 -3.68 -15.16
N LEU A 129 -4.82 -2.77 -14.25
CA LEU A 129 -5.17 -3.12 -12.89
C LEU A 129 -6.39 -4.04 -12.84
N LEU A 130 -7.45 -3.73 -13.60
CA LEU A 130 -8.65 -4.56 -13.68
C LEU A 130 -8.34 -5.97 -14.21
N GLU A 131 -7.49 -6.07 -15.23
CA GLU A 131 -7.04 -7.37 -15.74
C GLU A 131 -6.33 -8.20 -14.64
N ARG A 132 -5.39 -7.58 -13.92
CA ARG A 132 -4.65 -8.24 -12.82
C ARG A 132 -5.55 -8.65 -11.66
N ILE A 133 -6.52 -7.81 -11.29
CA ILE A 133 -7.51 -8.10 -10.25
C ILE A 133 -8.37 -9.31 -10.65
N ARG A 134 -8.85 -9.34 -11.90
CA ARG A 134 -9.61 -10.49 -12.43
C ARG A 134 -8.79 -11.78 -12.40
N LYS A 135 -7.52 -11.74 -12.85
CA LYS A 135 -6.61 -12.90 -12.81
C LYS A 135 -6.35 -13.40 -11.38
N ARG A 136 -6.26 -12.48 -10.41
CA ARG A 136 -6.04 -12.82 -8.99
C ARG A 136 -7.25 -13.52 -8.35
N GLY A 137 -8.47 -13.21 -8.79
CA GLY A 137 -9.66 -13.98 -8.45
C GLY A 137 -10.10 -13.94 -6.98
N ARG A 138 -9.78 -12.89 -6.22
CA ARG A 138 -10.25 -12.76 -4.82
C ARG A 138 -11.79 -12.59 -4.80
N PRO A 139 -12.55 -13.41 -4.04
CA PRO A 139 -14.02 -13.39 -4.09
C PRO A 139 -14.65 -12.03 -3.78
N PHE A 140 -14.08 -11.27 -2.85
CA PHE A 140 -14.59 -9.96 -2.47
C PHE A 140 -14.21 -8.84 -3.45
N GLU A 141 -13.30 -9.09 -4.39
CA GLU A 141 -12.98 -8.14 -5.47
C GLU A 141 -13.81 -8.44 -6.74
N ALA A 142 -14.60 -9.52 -6.73
CA ALA A 142 -15.51 -9.83 -7.80
C ALA A 142 -16.58 -8.73 -7.92
N GLY A 143 -16.65 -8.09 -9.08
CA GLY A 143 -17.56 -6.97 -9.30
C GLY A 143 -17.04 -5.62 -8.81
N LEU A 144 -15.72 -5.48 -8.58
CA LEU A 144 -15.11 -4.18 -8.35
C LEU A 144 -15.52 -3.20 -9.47
N ASP A 145 -16.13 -2.09 -9.06
CA ASP A 145 -16.56 -1.02 -9.92
C ASP A 145 -15.35 -0.31 -10.55
N PRO A 146 -15.23 -0.28 -11.90
CA PRO A 146 -14.16 0.43 -12.58
C PRO A 146 -14.05 1.90 -12.20
N ALA A 147 -15.18 2.59 -12.03
CA ALA A 147 -15.19 4.01 -11.66
C ALA A 147 -14.63 4.23 -10.25
N TYR A 148 -14.87 3.27 -9.35
CA TYR A 148 -14.25 3.28 -8.03
C TYR A 148 -12.73 3.09 -8.10
N LEU A 149 -12.26 2.18 -8.95
CA LEU A 149 -10.82 1.98 -9.13
C LEU A 149 -10.14 3.19 -9.78
N GLU A 150 -10.83 3.90 -10.68
CA GLU A 150 -10.39 5.19 -11.23
C GLU A 150 -10.27 6.24 -10.11
N ALA A 151 -11.33 6.46 -9.33
CA ALA A 151 -11.32 7.41 -8.22
C ALA A 151 -10.22 7.11 -7.20
N LEU A 152 -9.98 5.83 -6.90
CA LEU A 152 -8.90 5.39 -6.02
C LEU A 152 -7.52 5.65 -6.65
N SER A 153 -7.35 5.37 -7.94
CA SER A 153 -6.09 5.63 -8.65
C SER A 153 -5.76 7.12 -8.67
N GLU A 154 -6.76 7.98 -8.90
CA GLU A 154 -6.56 9.43 -8.80
C GLU A 154 -6.25 9.90 -7.37
N ALA A 155 -6.84 9.28 -6.35
CA ALA A 155 -6.51 9.58 -4.96
C ALA A 155 -5.04 9.26 -4.65
N TYR A 156 -4.55 8.14 -5.17
CA TYR A 156 -3.13 7.78 -5.14
C TYR A 156 -2.25 8.82 -5.82
N GLU A 157 -2.59 9.25 -7.04
CA GLU A 157 -1.83 10.28 -7.78
C GLU A 157 -1.79 11.61 -6.99
N ARG A 158 -2.93 12.06 -6.47
CA ARG A 158 -3.03 13.30 -5.68
C ARG A 158 -2.18 13.24 -4.41
N HIS A 159 -2.17 12.08 -3.73
CA HIS A 159 -1.36 11.88 -2.53
C HIS A 159 0.13 11.91 -2.87
N PHE A 160 0.58 11.10 -3.84
CA PHE A 160 1.99 10.97 -4.17
C PHE A 160 2.59 12.21 -4.86
N ALA A 161 1.77 13.04 -5.51
CA ALA A 161 2.21 14.34 -6.02
C ALA A 161 2.65 15.33 -4.92
N ARG A 162 2.25 15.11 -3.66
CA ARG A 162 2.56 15.96 -2.51
C ARG A 162 3.30 15.20 -1.40
N TYR A 163 3.80 14.01 -1.71
CA TYR A 163 4.40 13.12 -0.71
C TYR A 163 5.73 13.71 -0.21
N PRO A 164 5.92 13.90 1.11
CA PRO A 164 7.06 14.65 1.64
C PRO A 164 8.32 13.80 1.87
N HIS A 165 8.23 12.48 1.68
CA HIS A 165 9.32 11.54 1.97
C HIS A 165 9.96 11.00 0.68
N PRO A 166 11.16 10.38 0.75
CA PRO A 166 11.83 9.82 -0.42
C PRO A 166 10.93 8.87 -1.20
N LEU A 167 10.84 9.10 -2.51
CA LEU A 167 9.91 8.42 -3.40
C LEU A 167 10.63 7.93 -4.66
N LEU A 168 10.41 6.67 -5.01
CA LEU A 168 10.76 6.08 -6.30
C LEU A 168 9.47 5.66 -7.00
N VAL A 169 9.16 6.25 -8.14
CA VAL A 169 7.98 5.90 -8.93
C VAL A 169 8.36 4.87 -9.99
N LEU A 170 7.62 3.76 -10.07
CA LEU A 170 7.82 2.72 -11.06
C LEU A 170 6.54 2.45 -11.86
N GLU A 171 6.67 2.41 -13.17
CA GLU A 171 5.59 2.03 -14.10
C GLU A 171 5.46 0.51 -14.16
N ALA A 172 4.55 -0.05 -13.38
CA ALA A 172 4.40 -1.49 -13.19
C ALA A 172 3.82 -2.22 -14.43
N GLN A 173 3.30 -1.49 -15.42
CA GLN A 173 2.88 -2.07 -16.70
C GLN A 173 4.06 -2.45 -17.61
N THR A 174 5.21 -1.81 -17.46
CA THR A 174 6.41 -2.09 -18.27
C THR A 174 7.39 -3.03 -17.56
N LEU A 175 7.20 -3.27 -16.26
CA LEU A 175 8.09 -4.05 -15.42
C LEU A 175 7.43 -5.36 -14.99
N ASP A 176 8.00 -6.48 -15.42
CA ASP A 176 7.69 -7.81 -14.93
C ASP A 176 8.71 -8.27 -13.88
N PHE A 177 8.33 -8.07 -12.62
CA PHE A 177 9.07 -8.51 -11.43
C PHE A 177 8.37 -9.69 -10.72
N GLY A 178 7.46 -10.40 -11.41
CA GLY A 178 6.87 -11.64 -10.91
C GLY A 178 7.90 -12.76 -10.70
N PRO A 179 7.51 -13.93 -10.17
CA PRO A 179 8.38 -15.11 -10.14
C PRO A 179 8.91 -15.43 -11.55
N GLY A 180 10.23 -15.47 -11.73
CA GLY A 180 10.87 -15.68 -13.04
C GLY A 180 10.79 -14.49 -14.01
N GLY A 181 10.24 -13.35 -13.61
CA GLY A 181 10.13 -12.16 -14.45
C GLY A 181 11.48 -11.57 -14.84
N PRO A 182 11.66 -11.08 -16.09
CA PRO A 182 12.95 -10.62 -16.60
C PRO A 182 13.47 -9.32 -15.95
N HIS A 183 12.61 -8.54 -15.28
CA HIS A 183 12.98 -7.23 -14.72
C HIS A 183 13.30 -7.29 -13.22
N ARG A 184 13.36 -8.48 -12.61
CA ARG A 184 13.59 -8.64 -11.16
C ARG A 184 14.89 -7.97 -10.70
N GLU A 185 16.00 -8.30 -11.37
CA GLU A 185 17.33 -7.78 -11.00
C GLU A 185 17.43 -6.27 -11.23
N GLU A 186 16.86 -5.79 -12.34
CA GLU A 186 16.79 -4.37 -12.67
C GLU A 186 16.05 -3.57 -11.58
N VAL A 187 14.86 -4.03 -11.19
CA VAL A 187 14.05 -3.35 -10.16
C VAL A 187 14.77 -3.35 -8.81
N VAL A 188 15.41 -4.46 -8.42
CA VAL A 188 16.20 -4.53 -7.19
C VAL A 188 17.37 -3.54 -7.22
N ALA A 189 18.11 -3.50 -8.34
CA ALA A 189 19.24 -2.59 -8.51
C ALA A 189 18.79 -1.12 -8.46
N LEU A 190 17.67 -0.80 -9.10
CA LEU A 190 17.09 0.54 -9.09
C LEU A 190 16.69 0.96 -7.67
N VAL A 191 16.01 0.09 -6.92
CA VAL A 191 15.65 0.35 -5.51
C VAL A 191 16.89 0.56 -4.65
N ARG A 192 17.91 -0.30 -4.75
CA ARG A 192 19.17 -0.15 -4.01
C ARG A 192 19.88 1.18 -4.30
N ALA A 193 19.86 1.63 -5.55
CA ALA A 193 20.45 2.91 -5.92
C ALA A 193 19.75 4.11 -5.25
N HIS A 194 18.44 4.00 -4.98
CA HIS A 194 17.63 5.03 -4.34
C HIS A 194 17.65 4.95 -2.81
N LEU A 195 18.12 3.83 -2.22
CA LEU A 195 18.29 3.73 -0.78
C LEU A 195 19.42 4.68 -0.27
N PRO A 196 19.26 5.28 0.92
CA PRO A 196 20.31 6.08 1.55
C PRO A 196 21.63 5.29 1.68
N ARG A 197 22.78 5.94 1.51
CA ARG A 197 24.12 5.30 1.41
C ARG A 197 24.50 4.35 2.57
N GLY A 198 23.87 4.48 3.75
CA GLY A 198 24.07 3.58 4.90
C GLY A 198 23.10 2.40 4.99
N GLN A 199 22.25 2.21 3.98
CA GLN A 199 21.20 1.18 3.91
C GLN A 199 21.22 0.42 2.57
N ARG A 200 22.29 0.60 1.79
CA ARG A 200 22.49 -0.05 0.49
C ARG A 200 23.11 -1.42 0.64
#